data_AF-A0A7C7EJ84-F1
#
_entry.id   AF-A0A7C7EJ84-F1
#
_cell.length_a   1.000
_cell.length_b   1.000
_cell.length_c   1.000
_cell.angle_alpha   90.00
_cell.angle_beta   90.00
_cell.angle_gamma   90.00
#
_symmetry.space_group_name_H-M   'P 1'
#
loop_
_entity.id
_entity.type
_entity.pdbx_description
1 polymer ?
#
loop_
_entity_poly.entity_id
_entity_poly.type
_entity_poly.pdbx_seq_one_letter_code
_entity_poly.pdbx_strand_id
1 'polypeptide(L)'
;MNTVKTNRVIAFMLIFTALFNIADYFLTMEALKLGIEELNPLVRYWINTSFLPLIKVVIIPAVLFMIWKLRIHIGKRMLVYSSLLFSVYFLLMIYFALIFLSV
;
A
#
# COMPACT_ATOMS: atom_id res chain seq x y z
N MET A 1 -15.82 -18.21 -13.61
CA MET A 1 -15.67 -17.31 -12.44
C MET A 1 -16.58 -16.10 -12.65
N ASN A 2 -17.45 -15.76 -11.70
CA ASN A 2 -18.45 -14.69 -11.86
C ASN A 2 -17.74 -13.32 -11.86
N THR A 3 -17.76 -12.62 -13.00
CA THR A 3 -17.01 -11.37 -13.26
C THR A 3 -17.35 -10.26 -12.26
N VAL A 4 -18.60 -10.22 -11.77
CA VAL A 4 -19.03 -9.27 -10.73
C VAL A 4 -18.33 -9.56 -9.40
N LYS A 5 -18.26 -10.83 -8.99
CA LYS A 5 -17.58 -11.23 -7.75
C LYS A 5 -16.09 -10.92 -7.82
N THR A 6 -15.44 -11.24 -8.95
CA THR A 6 -14.02 -10.94 -9.17
C THR A 6 -13.73 -9.44 -9.10
N ASN A 7 -14.58 -8.62 -9.71
CA ASN A 7 -14.43 -7.17 -9.65
C ASN A 7 -14.57 -6.63 -8.22
N ARG A 8 -15.51 -7.16 -7.42
CA ARG A 8 -15.63 -6.77 -6.00
C ARG A 8 -14.35 -7.11 -5.23
N VAL A 9 -13.81 -8.33 -5.40
CA VAL A 9 -12.57 -8.76 -4.74
C VAL A 9 -11.40 -7.84 -5.13
N ILE A 10 -11.25 -7.53 -6.41
CA ILE A 10 -10.22 -6.60 -6.89
C ILE A 10 -10.39 -5.21 -6.26
N ALA A 11 -11.61 -4.67 -6.24
CA ALA A 11 -11.88 -3.36 -5.62
C ALA A 11 -11.47 -3.36 -4.15
N PHE A 12 -11.85 -4.39 -3.40
CA PHE A 12 -11.46 -4.55 -2.00
C PHE A 12 -9.93 -4.59 -1.85
N MET A 13 -9.25 -5.42 -2.63
CA MET A 13 -7.79 -5.52 -2.59
C MET A 13 -7.12 -4.17 -2.85
N LEU A 14 -7.56 -3.40 -3.85
CA LEU A 14 -7.00 -2.08 -4.14
C LEU A 14 -7.30 -1.05 -3.05
N ILE A 15 -8.52 -1.05 -2.49
CA ILE A 15 -8.90 -0.17 -1.39
C ILE A 15 -8.04 -0.46 -0.16
N PHE A 16 -7.94 -1.73 0.24
CA PHE A 16 -7.10 -2.09 1.39
C PHE A 16 -5.61 -1.86 1.13
N THR A 17 -5.13 -2.06 -0.10
CA THR A 17 -3.75 -1.70 -0.47
C THR A 17 -3.51 -0.19 -0.29
N ALA A 18 -4.47 0.65 -0.70
CA ALA A 18 -4.38 2.09 -0.49
C ALA A 18 -4.36 2.44 1.01
N LEU A 19 -5.24 1.82 1.81
CA LEU A 19 -5.28 2.01 3.26
C LEU A 19 -4.00 1.55 3.95
N PHE A 20 -3.45 0.40 3.55
CA PHE A 20 -2.18 -0.10 4.07
C PHE A 20 -1.02 0.81 3.68
N ASN A 21 -1.02 1.39 2.47
CA ASN A 21 0.00 2.35 2.10
C ASN A 21 -0.08 3.67 2.90
N ILE A 22 -1.29 4.09 3.27
CA ILE A 22 -1.49 5.23 4.18
C ILE A 22 -1.02 4.87 5.59
N ALA A 23 -1.41 3.70 6.10
CA ALA A 23 -0.98 3.22 7.40
C ALA A 23 0.55 3.08 7.47
N ASP A 24 1.17 2.53 6.43
CA ASP A 24 2.62 2.42 6.26
C ASP A 24 3.32 3.77 6.39
N TYR A 25 2.76 4.86 5.86
CA TYR A 25 3.31 6.20 6.12
C TYR A 25 3.34 6.53 7.62
N PHE A 26 2.22 6.36 8.32
CA PHE A 26 2.15 6.68 9.74
C PHE A 26 3.03 5.76 10.59
N LEU A 27 3.09 4.48 10.26
CA LEU A 27 3.93 3.49 10.94
C LEU A 27 5.42 3.76 10.72
N THR A 28 5.84 4.11 9.50
CA THR A 28 7.21 4.61 9.23
C THR A 28 7.52 5.81 10.11
N MET A 29 6.64 6.83 10.15
CA MET A 29 6.90 8.03 10.94
C MET A 29 6.99 7.73 12.44
N GLU A 30 6.19 6.80 12.95
CA GLU A 30 6.26 6.39 14.35
C GLU A 30 7.52 5.57 14.65
N ALA A 31 7.90 4.65 13.77
CA ALA A 31 9.14 3.88 13.88
C ALA A 31 10.38 4.79 13.91
N LEU A 32 10.41 5.85 13.09
CA LEU A 32 11.48 6.85 13.11
C LEU A 32 11.56 7.61 14.43
N LYS A 33 10.42 7.93 15.05
CA LYS A 33 10.41 8.57 16.39
C LYS A 33 10.98 7.65 17.47
N LEU A 34 10.80 6.34 17.32
CA LEU A 34 11.41 5.32 18.18
C LEU A 34 12.90 5.08 17.88
N GLY A 35 13.48 5.78 16.89
CA GLY A 35 14.88 5.63 16.50
C GLY A 35 15.16 4.43 15.58
N ILE A 36 14.12 3.78 15.06
CA ILE A 36 14.26 2.68 14.10
C ILE A 36 14.61 3.27 12.74
N GLU A 37 15.68 2.78 12.12
CA GLU A 37 16.11 3.25 10.81
C GLU A 37 15.19 2.75 9.68
N GLU A 38 14.88 3.63 8.73
CA GLU A 38 14.15 3.28 7.51
C GLU A 38 15.07 2.56 6.52
N LEU A 39 14.74 1.31 6.19
CA LEU A 39 15.52 0.47 5.29
C LEU A 39 15.23 0.76 3.81
N ASN A 40 14.10 1.39 3.48
CA ASN A 40 13.78 1.74 2.11
C ASN A 40 14.55 3.01 1.67
N PRO A 41 15.54 2.90 0.76
CA PRO A 41 16.38 4.03 0.36
C PRO A 41 15.56 5.16 -0.30
N LEU A 42 14.46 4.83 -0.97
CA LEU A 42 13.57 5.83 -1.55
C LEU A 42 12.84 6.61 -0.46
N VAL A 43 12.26 5.92 0.53
CA VAL A 43 11.56 6.60 1.64
C VAL A 43 12.54 7.46 2.42
N ARG A 44 13.75 6.96 2.69
CA ARG A 44 14.82 7.72 3.35
C ARG A 44 15.16 9.03 2.64
N TYR A 45 15.15 9.04 1.31
CA TYR A 45 15.41 10.25 0.52
C TYR A 45 14.31 11.32 0.71
N TRP A 46 13.04 10.91 0.80
CA TRP A 46 11.90 11.82 0.90
C TRP A 46 11.42 12.10 2.33
N ILE A 47 11.98 11.43 3.35
CA ILE A 47 11.46 11.39 4.72
C ILE A 47 11.35 12.77 5.39
N ASN A 48 12.28 13.67 5.08
CA ASN A 48 12.33 15.04 5.63
C ASN A 48 11.68 16.08 4.70
N THR A 49 10.85 15.63 3.75
CA THR A 49 10.22 16.49 2.75
C THR A 49 8.69 16.36 2.80
N SER A 50 7.98 17.39 2.36
CA SER A 50 6.52 17.35 2.20
C SER A 50 6.06 16.40 1.09
N PHE A 51 6.97 15.80 0.32
CA PHE A 51 6.63 14.89 -0.77
C PHE A 51 6.24 13.51 -0.29
N LEU A 52 6.81 13.00 0.81
CA LEU A 52 6.47 11.65 1.30
C LEU A 52 4.98 11.49 1.65
N PRO A 53 4.34 12.39 2.44
CA PRO A 53 2.90 12.30 2.69
C PRO A 53 2.10 12.49 1.40
N LEU A 54 2.51 13.38 0.50
CA LEU A 54 1.84 13.56 -0.80
C LEU A 54 1.85 12.26 -1.62
N ILE A 55 3.01 11.57 -1.67
CA ILE A 55 3.17 10.33 -2.40
C ILE A 55 2.32 9.22 -1.77
N LYS A 56 2.47 8.98 -0.47
CA LYS A 56 1.83 7.83 0.20
C LYS A 56 0.32 8.03 0.44
N VAL A 57 -0.13 9.26 0.70
CA VAL A 57 -1.53 9.53 1.08
C VAL A 57 -2.39 9.97 -0.10
N VAL A 58 -1.80 10.59 -1.13
CA VAL A 58 -2.56 11.12 -2.28
C VAL A 58 -2.23 10.38 -3.55
N ILE A 59 -0.96 10.38 -3.98
CA ILE A 59 -0.56 9.88 -5.31
C ILE A 59 -0.81 8.38 -5.43
N ILE A 60 -0.34 7.56 -4.47
CA ILE A 60 -0.51 6.10 -4.54
C ILE A 60 -2.00 5.70 -4.53
N PRO A 61 -2.86 6.20 -3.62
CA PRO A 61 -4.30 5.93 -3.69
C PRO A 61 -4.94 6.38 -5.02
N ALA A 62 -4.53 7.53 -5.58
CA ALA A 62 -5.01 7.99 -6.87
C ALA A 62 -4.59 7.06 -8.02
N VAL A 63 -3.35 6.56 -8.01
CA VAL A 63 -2.86 5.57 -8.99
C VAL A 63 -3.66 4.27 -8.86
N LEU A 64 -3.89 3.75 -7.65
CA LEU A 64 -4.70 2.54 -7.44
C LEU A 64 -6.13 2.72 -7.94
N PHE A 65 -6.72 3.90 -7.72
CA PHE A 65 -8.03 4.26 -8.28
C PHE A 65 -8.02 4.32 -9.81
N MET A 66 -6.95 4.86 -10.42
CA MET A 66 -6.79 4.87 -11.88
C MET A 66 -6.67 3.44 -12.44
N ILE A 67 -5.89 2.57 -11.79
CA ILE A 67 -5.79 1.16 -12.16
C ILE A 67 -7.17 0.50 -12.08
N TRP A 68 -7.97 0.79 -11.04
CA TRP A 68 -9.34 0.32 -10.95
C TRP A 68 -10.22 0.78 -12.12
N LYS A 69 -10.10 2.04 -12.56
CA LYS A 69 -10.81 2.55 -13.75
C LYS A 69 -10.39 1.81 -15.02
N LEU A 70 -9.10 1.49 -15.14
CA LEU A 70 -8.52 0.80 -16.29
C LEU A 70 -8.69 -0.74 -16.25
N ARG A 71 -9.28 -1.31 -15.20
CA ARG A 71 -9.42 -2.77 -15.01
C ARG A 71 -10.02 -3.52 -16.20
N ILE A 72 -10.91 -2.87 -16.96
CA ILE A 72 -11.58 -3.48 -18.12
C ILE A 72 -10.55 -3.79 -19.23
N HIS A 73 -9.54 -2.93 -19.39
CA HIS A 73 -8.47 -3.10 -20.39
C HIS A 73 -7.44 -4.15 -19.95
N ILE A 74 -7.15 -4.25 -18.65
CA ILE A 74 -6.19 -5.22 -18.08
C ILE A 74 -6.78 -6.65 -18.08
N GLY A 75 -8.10 -6.74 -17.93
CA GLY A 75 -8.83 -8.01 -17.99
C GLY A 75 -8.47 -8.96 -16.85
N LYS A 76 -8.32 -10.25 -17.16
CA LYS A 76 -8.17 -11.33 -16.16
C LYS A 76 -6.89 -11.23 -15.33
N ARG A 77 -5.83 -10.58 -15.83
CA ARG A 77 -4.56 -10.42 -15.11
C ARG A 77 -4.67 -9.46 -13.93
N MET A 78 -5.69 -8.60 -13.92
CA MET A 78 -5.92 -7.62 -12.87
C MET A 78 -6.04 -8.26 -11.48
N LEU A 79 -6.64 -9.45 -11.39
CA LEU A 79 -6.76 -10.18 -10.13
C LEU A 79 -5.38 -10.53 -9.56
N VAL A 80 -4.48 -11.05 -10.41
CA VAL A 80 -3.12 -11.46 -10.00
C VAL A 80 -2.29 -10.26 -9.55
N TYR A 81 -2.35 -9.14 -10.29
CA TYR A 81 -1.62 -7.93 -9.92
C TYR A 81 -2.14 -7.33 -8.61
N SER A 82 -3.46 -7.28 -8.46
CA SER A 82 -4.07 -6.74 -7.23
C SER A 82 -3.80 -7.64 -6.03
N SER A 83 -3.82 -8.97 -6.20
CA SER A 83 -3.49 -9.89 -5.12
C SER A 83 -2.02 -9.79 -4.72
N LEU A 84 -1.11 -9.67 -5.68
CA LEU A 84 0.32 -9.53 -5.39
C LEU A 84 0.59 -8.24 -4.59
N LEU A 85 0.06 -7.10 -5.06
CA LEU A 85 0.19 -5.83 -4.34
C LEU A 85 -0.40 -5.90 -2.94
N PHE A 86 -1.63 -6.42 -2.82
CA PHE A 86 -2.27 -6.59 -1.52
C PHE A 86 -1.44 -7.46 -0.58
N SER A 87 -0.93 -8.60 -1.04
CA SER A 87 -0.12 -9.50 -0.23
C SER A 87 1.17 -8.85 0.27
N VAL A 88 1.86 -8.09 -0.58
CA VAL A 88 3.08 -7.37 -0.17
C VAL A 88 2.76 -6.36 0.93
N TYR A 89 1.74 -5.52 0.75
CA TYR A 89 1.36 -4.54 1.76
C TYR A 89 0.82 -5.18 3.03
N PHE A 90 0.08 -6.28 2.92
CA PHE A 90 -0.42 -7.02 4.07
C PHE A 90 0.72 -7.61 4.91
N LEU A 91 1.72 -8.22 4.26
CA LEU A 91 2.92 -8.71 4.93
C LEU A 91 3.71 -7.57 5.60
N LEU A 92 3.76 -6.40 4.96
CA LEU A 92 4.39 -5.21 5.54
C LEU A 92 3.65 -4.75 6.83
N MET A 93 2.32 -4.81 6.86
CA MET A 93 1.55 -4.51 8.08
C MET A 93 1.85 -5.52 9.19
N ILE A 94 1.98 -6.81 8.86
CA ILE A 94 2.40 -7.84 9.82
C ILE A 94 3.80 -7.54 10.35
N TYR A 95 4.74 -7.16 9.48
CA TYR A 95 6.10 -6.79 9.88
C TYR A 95 6.12 -5.65 10.90
N PHE A 96 5.38 -4.57 10.64
CA PHE A 96 5.25 -3.49 11.62
C PHE A 96 4.58 -3.95 12.91
N ALA A 97 3.52 -4.75 12.83
CA ALA A 97 2.87 -5.29 14.03
C ALA A 97 3.85 -6.09 14.90
N LEU A 98 4.73 -6.90 14.30
CA LEU A 98 5.76 -7.65 15.02
C LEU A 98 6.80 -6.74 15.66
N ILE A 99 7.24 -5.69 14.96
CA ILE A 99 8.17 -4.69 15.54
C ILE A 99 7.53 -4.02 16.75
N PHE A 100 6.33 -3.44 16.60
CA PHE A 100 5.68 -2.69 17.67
C PHE A 100 5.23 -3.57 18.85
N LEU A 101 5.02 -4.88 18.64
CA LEU A 101 4.80 -5.84 19.74
C LEU A 101 6.10 -6.23 20.47
N SER A 102 7.25 -6.04 19.83
CA SER A 102 8.57 -6.40 20.39
C SER A 102 9.29 -5.25 21.11
N VAL A 103 8.77 -4.03 20.98
CA VAL A 103 9.21 -2.81 21.67
C VAL A 103 8.44 -2.67 22.98
#